data_AF-A0A2V8VHE9-F1
#
_entry.id   AF-A0A2V8VHE9-F1
#
_cell.length_a   1.000
_cell.length_b   1.000
_cell.length_c   1.000
_cell.angle_alpha   90.00
_cell.angle_beta   90.00
_cell.angle_gamma   90.00
#
_symmetry.space_group_name_H-M   'P 1'
#
loop_
_entity.id
_entity.type
_entity.pdbx_description
1 polymer ?
#
loop_
_entity_poly.entity_id
_entity_poly.type
_entity_poly.pdbx_seq_one_letter_code
_entity_poly.pdbx_strand_id
1 'polypeptide(L)' 'MFYFLRQVPPSAGAPKVGQQAPDFTLPDKDGNPVTLSKLLDAGAGGADRLNGVVLVFYRGYW' A
#
# COMPACT_ATOMS: atom_id res chain seq x y z
N MET A 1 -18.69 25.33 -1.87
CA MET A 1 -17.59 25.61 -2.80
C MET A 1 -16.31 24.99 -2.24
N PHE A 2 -15.86 23.86 -2.79
CA PHE A 2 -14.74 23.06 -2.24
C PHE A 2 -13.40 23.50 -2.86
N TYR A 3 -12.83 24.61 -2.39
CA TYR A 3 -11.55 25.12 -2.93
C TYR A 3 -10.34 24.21 -2.61
N PHE A 4 -10.39 23.42 -1.54
CA PHE A 4 -9.26 22.59 -1.10
C PHE A 4 -9.12 21.25 -1.84
N LEU A 5 -10.20 20.69 -2.40
CA LEU A 5 -10.14 19.46 -3.19
C LEU A 5 -9.35 19.63 -4.51
N ARG A 6 -9.20 20.88 -4.97
CA ARG A 6 -8.53 21.23 -6.23
C ARG A 6 -6.99 21.33 -6.10
N GLN A 7 -6.43 21.09 -4.91
CA GLN A 7 -4.99 21.18 -4.64
C GLN A 7 -4.30 19.82 -4.42
N VAL A 8 -5.03 18.70 -4.50
CA VAL A 8 -4.41 17.37 -4.40
C VAL A 8 -3.88 16.98 -5.78
N PRO A 9 -2.57 16.69 -5.93
CA PRO A 9 -2.03 16.21 -7.19
C PRO A 9 -2.75 14.94 -7.63
N PRO A 10 -3.08 14.79 -8.93
CA PRO A 10 -3.71 13.57 -9.42
C PRO A 10 -2.78 12.37 -9.26
N SER A 11 -3.32 11.23 -8.78
CA SER A 11 -2.59 9.95 -8.69
C SER A 11 -2.49 9.25 -10.06
N ALA A 12 -1.83 9.89 -11.03
CA ALA A 12 -1.78 9.44 -12.42
C ALA A 12 -1.18 8.02 -12.60
N GLY A 13 -0.35 7.56 -11.66
CA GLY A 13 0.27 6.23 -11.68
C GLY A 13 -0.38 5.18 -10.78
N ALA A 14 -1.59 5.43 -10.24
CA ALA A 14 -2.24 4.46 -9.37
C ALA A 14 -2.61 3.17 -10.13
N PRO A 15 -2.31 1.97 -9.58
CA PRO A 15 -2.72 0.70 -10.16
C PRO A 15 -4.25 0.61 -10.29
N LYS A 16 -4.72 0.01 -11.39
CA LYS A 16 -6.14 -0.24 -11.65
C LYS A 16 -6.55 -1.64 -11.17
N VAL A 17 -7.85 -1.86 -10.98
CA VAL A 17 -8.39 -3.20 -10.68
C VAL A 17 -7.97 -4.19 -11.77
N GLY A 18 -7.50 -5.37 -11.35
CA GLY A 18 -6.99 -6.41 -12.24
C GLY A 18 -5.53 -6.21 -12.67
N GLN A 19 -4.92 -5.06 -12.38
CA GLN A 19 -3.47 -4.89 -12.53
C GLN A 19 -2.74 -5.40 -11.30
N GLN A 20 -1.63 -6.09 -11.51
CA GLN A 20 -0.73 -6.46 -10.43
C GLN A 20 -0.13 -5.20 -9.80
N ALA A 21 -0.18 -5.10 -8.48
CA ALA A 21 0.46 -4.02 -7.76
C ALA A 21 1.99 -4.07 -7.96
N PRO A 22 2.66 -2.93 -8.22
CA PRO A 22 4.11 -2.87 -8.27
C PRO A 22 4.72 -3.33 -6.95
N ASP A 23 5.80 -4.11 -7.01
CA ASP A 23 6.53 -4.48 -5.80
C ASP A 23 7.31 -3.27 -5.26
N PHE A 24 7.40 -3.18 -3.93
CA PHE A 24 8.17 -2.14 -3.25
C PHE A 24 8.65 -2.63 -1.90
N THR A 25 9.69 -1.97 -1.39
CA THR A 25 10.17 -2.15 -0.02
C THR A 25 10.12 -0.83 0.71
N LEU A 26 9.48 -0.82 1.88
CA LEU A 26 9.41 0.33 2.77
C LEU A 26 9.90 -0.08 4.16
N PRO A 27 10.53 0.83 4.92
CA PRO A 27 10.82 0.57 6.32
C PRO A 27 9.52 0.54 7.14
N ASP A 28 9.44 -0.37 8.11
CA ASP A 28 8.45 -0.30 9.17
C ASP A 28 8.80 0.79 10.21
N LYS A 29 8.02 0.86 11.30
CA LYS A 29 8.23 1.83 12.39
C LYS A 29 9.59 1.69 13.10
N ASP A 30 10.21 0.51 13.05
CA ASP A 30 11.50 0.20 13.69
C ASP A 30 12.66 0.30 12.68
N GLY A 31 12.37 0.64 11.43
CA GLY A 31 13.34 0.75 10.34
C GLY A 31 13.60 -0.57 9.60
N ASN A 32 12.89 -1.65 9.92
CA ASN A 32 13.09 -2.93 9.24
C ASN A 32 12.48 -2.89 7.82
N PRO A 33 13.16 -3.44 6.81
CA PRO A 33 12.63 -3.46 5.45
C PRO A 33 11.47 -4.46 5.33
N VAL A 34 10.33 -3.96 4.86
CA VAL A 34 9.13 -4.75 4.55
C VAL A 34 8.87 -4.70 3.05
N THR A 35 8.77 -5.87 2.41
CA THR A 35 8.52 -6.00 0.96
C THR A 35 7.12 -6.55 0.70
N LEU A 36 6.40 -5.97 -0.28
CA LEU A 36 5.02 -6.36 -0.59
C LEU A 36 4.90 -7.84 -0.98
N SER A 37 5.77 -8.34 -1.86
CA SER A 37 5.80 -9.75 -2.28
C SER A 37 5.91 -10.72 -1.09
N LYS A 38 6.80 -10.43 -0.14
CA LYS A 38 6.97 -11.24 1.08
C LYS A 38 5.70 -11.30 1.95
N LEU A 39 4.93 -10.22 2.02
CA LEU A 39 3.67 -10.19 2.78
C LEU A 39 2.58 -11.05 2.12
N LEU A 40 2.57 -11.11 0.80
CA LEU A 40 1.65 -11.94 0.02
C LEU A 40 2.06 -13.42 0.06
N ASP A 41 3.36 -13.73 0.10
CA ASP A 41 3.87 -15.10 0.15
C ASP A 41 3.72 -15.73 1.54
N ALA A 42 4.01 -14.96 2.60
CA ALA A 42 4.01 -15.47 3.97
C ALA A 42 2.62 -15.78 4.51
N GLY A 43 1.57 -15.27 3.87
CA GLY A 43 0.20 -15.29 4.38
C GLY A 43 0.14 -14.60 5.74
N ALA A 44 -0.10 -13.29 5.73
CA ALA A 44 -0.07 -12.40 6.90
C ALA A 44 -0.95 -12.82 8.12
N GLY A 45 -1.68 -13.95 8.04
CA GLY A 45 -2.50 -14.51 9.13
C GLY A 45 -2.47 -16.03 9.29
N GLY A 46 -1.48 -16.75 8.74
CA GLY A 46 -1.34 -18.21 8.86
C GLY A 46 -1.92 -19.01 7.68
N ALA A 47 -1.55 -20.30 7.61
CA ALA A 47 -1.63 -21.19 6.44
C ALA A 47 -3.03 -21.42 5.82
N ASP A 48 -4.10 -20.93 6.43
CA ASP A 48 -5.49 -21.23 6.07
C ASP A 48 -6.30 -19.98 5.66
N ARG A 49 -5.63 -18.85 5.39
CA ARG A 49 -6.27 -17.58 5.02
C ARG A 49 -5.86 -17.11 3.64
N LEU A 50 -6.79 -16.44 2.96
CA LEU A 50 -6.53 -15.73 1.71
C LEU A 50 -5.43 -14.69 1.93
N ASN A 51 -4.36 -14.80 1.14
CA ASN A 51 -3.24 -13.86 1.19
C ASN A 51 -3.66 -12.55 0.51
N GLY A 52 -3.93 -11.52 1.31
CA GLY A 52 -4.31 -10.21 0.83
C GLY A 52 -3.70 -9.11 1.69
N VAL A 53 -3.37 -7.98 1.06
CA VAL A 53 -2.77 -6.81 1.71
C VAL A 53 -3.59 -5.58 1.34
N VAL A 54 -3.84 -4.72 2.33
CA VAL A 54 -4.47 -3.40 2.14
C VAL A 54 -3.38 -2.33 2.24
N LEU A 55 -3.20 -1.54 1.19
CA LEU A 55 -2.27 -0.42 1.17
C LEU A 55 -3.01 0.87 1.50
N VAL A 56 -2.58 1.56 2.56
CA VAL A 56 -3.12 2.87 2.96
C VAL A 56 -2.05 3.92 2.72
N PHE A 57 -2.26 4.78 1.71
CA PHE A 57 -1.43 5.95 1.47
C PHE A 57 -1.96 7.12 2.30
N TYR A 58 -1.17 7.58 3.26
CA TYR A 58 -1.53 8.71 4.13
C TYR A 58 -0.54 9.85 3.97
N ARG A 59 -1.04 11.09 3.96
CA ARG A 59 -0.24 12.31 3.92
C ARG A 59 -0.38 13.04 5.26
N GLY A 60 0.71 13.07 6.03
CA GLY A 60 0.76 13.64 7.38
C GLY A 60 1.50 12.71 8.31
N TYR A 61 1.48 13.02 9.60
CA TYR A 61 2.06 12.17 10.65
C TYR A 61 0.93 11.52 11.46
N TRP A 62 1.22 10.36 12.05
CA TRP A 62 0.38 9.66 13.04
C TRP A 62 1.11 9.70 14.38
#